data_AF-A0A4Q2UXP8-F1
#
_entry.id   AF-A0A4Q2UXP8-F1
#
_cell.length_a   1.000
_cell.length_b   1.000
_cell.length_c   1.000
_cell.angle_alpha   90.00
_cell.angle_beta   90.00
_cell.angle_gamma   90.00
#
_symmetry.space_group_name_H-M   'P 1'
#
loop_
_entity.id
_entity.type
_entity.pdbx_description
1 polymer ?
#
loop_
_entity_poly.entity_id
_entity_poly.type
_entity_poly.pdbx_seq_one_letter_code
_entity_poly.pdbx_strand_id
1 'polypeptide(L)'
;MKARLSHGSPSNTPKPLQKRKSMHSVPTTPRGDSFINHSPLPNQVPSSYPAPAPASAPVFAPGPQPAFSTHLNKKPKYMPPAHRSPVHDEFHFEDWSDTDSCSGGSITNYDWRLAVVKTQLYTSHIDITQYWTWVGHIQCFQHQVLKDVKPTKWGLFRDEIDFHVNFAEIEEMEWSIEALCVHIIMKKDAGELAVDGKPRGDGMASFPRARTMRRFLFFCRERGMKMAKREP
;
A
#
# COMPACT_ATOMS: atom_id res chain seq x y z
N MET A 1 -70.29 -42.60 11.69
CA MET A 1 -69.06 -43.19 11.12
C MET A 1 -67.87 -42.82 12.00
N LYS A 2 -66.87 -43.71 12.04
CA LYS A 2 -65.78 -43.90 13.02
C LYS A 2 -64.95 -42.66 13.38
N ALA A 3 -64.57 -42.58 14.66
CA ALA A 3 -63.36 -41.91 15.14
C ALA A 3 -62.11 -42.74 14.80
N ARG A 4 -60.96 -42.10 14.57
CA ARG A 4 -59.64 -42.70 14.76
C ARG A 4 -58.63 -41.66 15.28
N LEU A 5 -58.14 -41.94 16.48
CA LEU A 5 -56.83 -41.55 16.98
C LEU A 5 -55.74 -42.30 16.18
N SER A 6 -54.58 -41.68 15.98
CA SER A 6 -53.32 -42.43 15.83
C SER A 6 -52.14 -41.59 16.29
N HIS A 7 -51.50 -42.09 17.34
CA HIS A 7 -50.19 -41.72 17.83
C HIS A 7 -49.07 -42.10 16.84
N GLY A 8 -48.03 -41.27 16.82
CA GLY A 8 -46.63 -41.72 16.85
C GLY A 8 -45.89 -41.80 15.52
N SER A 9 -44.77 -41.06 15.43
CA SER A 9 -43.54 -41.61 14.86
C SER A 9 -42.29 -40.94 15.48
N PRO A 10 -41.17 -41.68 15.63
CA PRO A 10 -40.07 -41.35 16.52
C PRO A 10 -38.95 -40.59 15.80
N SER A 11 -38.28 -39.72 16.56
CA SER A 11 -37.07 -39.00 16.17
C SER A 11 -35.89 -39.96 15.99
N ASN A 12 -35.34 -40.03 14.77
CA ASN A 12 -34.08 -40.73 14.44
C ASN A 12 -32.95 -39.69 14.32
N THR A 13 -32.29 -39.41 15.43
CA THR A 13 -31.00 -38.68 15.45
C THR A 13 -29.83 -39.66 15.58
N PRO A 14 -28.87 -39.69 14.65
CA PRO A 14 -27.66 -40.49 14.81
C PRO A 14 -26.64 -39.78 15.73
N LYS A 15 -26.04 -40.55 16.66
CA LYS A 15 -24.98 -40.12 17.59
C LYS A 15 -23.61 -39.99 16.89
N PRO A 16 -22.72 -39.08 17.34
CA PRO A 16 -21.40 -38.90 16.75
C PRO A 16 -20.39 -39.98 17.21
N LEU A 17 -19.55 -40.41 16.27
CA LEU A 17 -18.52 -41.44 16.41
C LEU A 17 -17.24 -40.85 17.02
N GLN A 18 -16.75 -41.41 18.14
CA GLN A 18 -15.44 -41.12 18.74
C GLN A 18 -14.38 -42.16 18.33
N LYS A 19 -13.12 -41.69 18.26
CA LYS A 19 -11.79 -42.34 18.08
C LYS A 19 -11.17 -42.07 16.69
N ARG A 20 -9.88 -41.79 16.56
CA ARG A 20 -8.74 -42.35 17.31
C ARG A 20 -7.47 -41.48 17.15
N LYS A 21 -6.59 -41.54 18.15
CA LYS A 21 -5.24 -40.96 18.20
C LYS A 21 -4.36 -41.49 17.05
N SER A 22 -3.59 -40.61 16.42
CA SER A 22 -2.49 -40.97 15.50
C SER A 22 -1.17 -40.46 16.09
N MET A 23 -0.22 -41.39 16.20
CA MET A 23 1.17 -41.18 16.59
C MET A 23 1.96 -40.66 15.39
N HIS A 24 2.72 -39.58 15.55
CA HIS A 24 3.74 -39.20 14.58
C HIS A 24 5.14 -39.23 15.18
N SER A 25 5.99 -39.93 14.45
CA SER A 25 7.37 -40.28 14.68
C SER A 25 8.33 -39.12 14.42
N VAL A 26 9.44 -39.17 15.14
CA VAL A 26 10.66 -38.36 15.10
C VAL A 26 11.26 -38.24 13.68
N PRO A 27 11.89 -37.09 13.35
CA PRO A 27 13.05 -37.08 12.47
C PRO A 27 14.33 -36.73 13.24
N THR A 28 15.28 -37.66 13.21
CA THR A 28 16.67 -37.52 13.68
C THR A 28 17.48 -36.75 12.63
N THR A 29 18.28 -35.78 13.10
CA THR A 29 19.33 -35.06 12.36
C THR A 29 20.34 -35.96 11.66
N PRO A 30 21.07 -35.42 10.66
CA PRO A 30 22.52 -35.35 10.85
C PRO A 30 23.13 -33.99 10.50
N ARG A 31 24.17 -33.68 11.27
CA ARG A 31 25.10 -32.55 11.18
C ARG A 31 26.28 -32.92 10.26
N GLY A 32 26.85 -31.93 9.57
CA GLY A 32 28.11 -32.01 8.82
C GLY A 32 27.93 -31.47 7.40
N ASP A 33 28.75 -30.59 6.82
CA ASP A 33 30.04 -30.06 7.22
C ASP A 33 30.26 -28.71 6.53
N SER A 34 31.10 -27.90 7.16
CA SER A 34 31.67 -26.64 6.69
C SER A 34 32.63 -26.81 5.52
N PHE A 35 32.53 -26.01 4.45
CA PHE A 35 33.66 -25.56 3.62
C PHE A 35 33.28 -24.23 2.93
N ILE A 36 33.81 -23.10 3.42
CA ILE A 36 34.92 -22.33 2.82
C ILE A 36 34.70 -21.98 1.34
N ASN A 37 34.44 -20.70 1.04
CA ASN A 37 35.38 -19.90 0.24
C ASN A 37 34.96 -18.41 0.24
N HIS A 38 35.72 -17.62 1.00
CA HIS A 38 35.95 -16.20 0.69
C HIS A 38 36.94 -16.14 -0.48
N SER A 39 36.65 -15.34 -1.51
CA SER A 39 37.69 -14.78 -2.39
C SER A 39 37.15 -13.72 -3.33
N PRO A 40 38.02 -12.80 -3.82
CA PRO A 40 37.81 -11.37 -3.64
C PRO A 40 37.65 -10.63 -4.98
N LEU A 41 37.23 -9.35 -4.90
CA LEU A 41 37.49 -8.38 -5.95
C LEU A 41 39.01 -8.28 -6.19
N PRO A 42 39.42 -8.17 -7.46
CA PRO A 42 40.36 -7.10 -7.79
C PRO A 42 40.06 -6.47 -9.15
N ASN A 43 40.23 -5.14 -9.23
CA ASN A 43 41.16 -4.50 -10.19
C ASN A 43 41.04 -2.98 -10.09
N GLN A 44 41.95 -2.39 -9.30
CA GLN A 44 42.53 -1.08 -9.59
C GLN A 44 43.66 -1.31 -10.60
N VAL A 45 43.80 -0.45 -11.61
CA VAL A 45 45.00 0.36 -11.91
C VAL A 45 44.61 1.51 -12.90
N PRO A 46 45.47 2.50 -13.23
CA PRO A 46 45.40 3.87 -12.71
C PRO A 46 45.11 4.92 -13.81
N SER A 47 44.82 6.17 -13.44
CA SER A 47 45.04 7.29 -14.37
C SER A 47 45.76 8.44 -13.67
N SER A 48 46.97 8.68 -14.16
CA SER A 48 47.90 9.70 -13.72
C SER A 48 47.57 11.03 -14.43
N TYR A 49 47.45 12.08 -13.62
CA TYR A 49 47.41 13.52 -13.92
C TYR A 49 48.55 14.00 -14.87
N PRO A 50 48.45 15.17 -15.56
CA PRO A 50 48.54 16.49 -14.88
C PRO A 50 47.67 17.64 -15.39
N ALA A 51 47.36 18.52 -14.43
CA ALA A 51 46.84 19.88 -14.61
C ALA A 51 47.94 20.87 -15.02
N PRO A 52 47.55 22.09 -15.45
CA PRO A 52 48.33 23.28 -15.10
C PRO A 52 47.46 24.46 -14.60
N ALA A 53 48.05 25.25 -13.70
CA ALA A 53 47.62 26.60 -13.28
C ALA A 53 48.89 27.49 -13.21
N PRO A 54 48.82 28.78 -12.83
CA PRO A 54 48.13 29.94 -13.43
C PRO A 54 49.09 31.15 -13.67
N ALA A 55 48.66 32.22 -14.35
CA ALA A 55 49.27 33.59 -14.40
C ALA A 55 48.48 34.46 -15.40
N SER A 56 48.25 35.78 -15.34
CA SER A 56 48.53 36.91 -14.42
C SER A 56 47.65 38.10 -14.87
N ALA A 57 47.38 39.05 -13.96
CA ALA A 57 46.63 40.31 -14.20
C ALA A 57 47.41 41.35 -15.05
N PRO A 58 46.79 42.50 -15.37
CA PRO A 58 47.29 43.74 -14.76
C PRO A 58 46.21 44.73 -14.24
N VAL A 59 46.71 45.64 -13.40
CA VAL A 59 46.08 46.70 -12.57
C VAL A 59 46.07 48.06 -13.29
N PHE A 60 45.26 49.04 -12.87
CA PHE A 60 45.52 50.51 -12.67
C PHE A 60 44.17 51.29 -12.63
N ALA A 61 43.65 51.73 -11.46
CA ALA A 61 43.82 53.03 -10.75
C ALA A 61 42.86 54.20 -11.25
N PRO A 62 42.62 55.32 -10.53
CA PRO A 62 41.27 55.72 -10.05
C PRO A 62 40.73 57.15 -10.41
N GLY A 63 39.40 57.35 -10.27
CA GLY A 63 38.66 58.64 -10.06
C GLY A 63 38.17 59.40 -11.33
N PRO A 64 37.28 60.42 -11.26
CA PRO A 64 36.37 60.93 -10.20
C PRO A 64 34.87 61.03 -10.64
N GLN A 65 33.95 61.24 -9.69
CA GLN A 65 32.56 61.70 -9.94
C GLN A 65 32.55 63.24 -10.13
N PRO A 66 31.61 63.86 -10.88
CA PRO A 66 30.41 64.40 -10.21
C PRO A 66 29.10 64.57 -11.05
N ALA A 67 28.01 64.71 -10.27
CA ALA A 67 26.91 65.69 -10.41
C ALA A 67 25.75 65.53 -11.43
N PHE A 68 24.57 65.23 -10.84
CA PHE A 68 23.20 65.65 -11.13
C PHE A 68 22.57 65.39 -12.52
N SER A 69 21.52 64.56 -12.55
CA SER A 69 20.24 64.95 -13.15
C SER A 69 19.08 64.07 -12.68
N THR A 70 18.00 64.76 -12.33
CA THR A 70 16.66 64.34 -11.97
C THR A 70 15.95 63.55 -13.07
N HIS A 71 15.62 62.27 -12.85
CA HIS A 71 14.47 61.66 -13.53
C HIS A 71 13.75 60.69 -12.59
N LEU A 72 12.54 61.10 -12.18
CA LEU A 72 11.52 60.27 -11.57
C LEU A 72 11.15 59.13 -12.53
N ASN A 73 11.72 57.96 -12.34
CA ASN A 73 11.15 56.72 -12.86
C ASN A 73 10.68 55.88 -11.68
N LYS A 74 9.39 56.00 -11.36
CA LYS A 74 8.70 55.08 -10.46
C LYS A 74 8.73 53.68 -11.10
N LYS A 75 9.75 52.89 -10.79
CA LYS A 75 9.73 51.45 -11.07
C LYS A 75 8.67 50.84 -10.15
N PRO A 76 7.60 50.20 -10.67
CA PRO A 76 6.73 49.41 -9.83
C PRO A 76 7.61 48.36 -9.16
N LYS A 77 7.64 48.34 -7.82
CA LYS A 77 8.22 47.20 -7.10
C LYS A 77 7.43 45.98 -7.59
N TYR A 78 8.12 45.11 -8.31
CA TYR A 78 7.62 43.78 -8.64
C TYR A 78 7.42 43.09 -7.29
N MET A 79 6.19 43.13 -6.79
CA MET A 79 5.76 42.22 -5.74
C MET A 79 5.86 40.84 -6.37
N PRO A 80 6.63 39.90 -5.78
CA PRO A 80 6.47 38.51 -6.15
C PRO A 80 4.98 38.19 -6.00
N PRO A 81 4.36 37.41 -6.90
CA PRO A 81 3.00 36.95 -6.69
C PRO A 81 2.94 36.38 -5.28
N ALA A 82 2.09 36.97 -4.43
CA ALA A 82 1.80 36.43 -3.12
C ALA A 82 1.60 34.94 -3.32
N HIS A 83 2.44 34.13 -2.67
CA HIS A 83 2.42 32.69 -2.74
C HIS A 83 0.96 32.26 -2.78
N ARG A 84 0.53 31.77 -3.94
CA ARG A 84 -0.76 31.11 -4.11
C ARG A 84 -0.81 30.15 -2.92
N SER A 85 -1.69 30.44 -1.97
CA SER A 85 -1.99 29.55 -0.84
C SER A 85 -1.97 28.13 -1.40
N PRO A 86 -1.18 27.19 -0.85
CA PRO A 86 -1.21 25.84 -1.37
C PRO A 86 -2.67 25.43 -1.27
N VAL A 87 -3.30 25.29 -2.44
CA VAL A 87 -4.64 24.73 -2.56
C VAL A 87 -4.54 23.47 -1.73
N HIS A 88 -5.24 23.42 -0.60
CA HIS A 88 -5.18 22.29 0.31
C HIS A 88 -5.46 21.06 -0.55
N ASP A 89 -4.43 20.29 -0.85
CA ASP A 89 -4.58 19.11 -1.68
C ASP A 89 -5.55 18.21 -0.92
N GLU A 90 -6.64 17.79 -1.57
CA GLU A 90 -7.69 16.99 -0.93
C GLU A 90 -7.13 15.66 -0.38
N PHE A 91 -6.01 15.20 -0.96
CA PHE A 91 -5.25 14.05 -0.50
C PHE A 91 -4.02 14.41 0.33
N HIS A 92 -3.92 15.65 0.83
CA HIS A 92 -2.84 16.04 1.75
C HIS A 92 -2.88 15.20 3.03
N PHE A 93 -1.72 14.67 3.40
CA PHE A 93 -1.48 13.95 4.64
C PHE A 93 -0.13 14.38 5.22
N GLU A 94 -0.02 14.46 6.54
CA GLU A 94 1.23 14.63 7.27
C GLU A 94 1.87 13.26 7.50
N ASP A 95 3.20 13.08 7.46
CA ASP A 95 3.94 11.96 8.09
C ASP A 95 3.45 10.52 7.73
N TRP A 96 4.18 9.47 8.06
CA TRP A 96 3.57 8.15 8.37
C TRP A 96 4.46 7.40 9.34
N SER A 97 3.87 6.45 10.07
CA SER A 97 4.63 5.61 11.00
C SER A 97 5.29 4.50 10.21
N ASP A 98 6.59 4.29 10.41
CA ASP A 98 7.36 3.16 9.87
C ASP A 98 7.11 1.83 10.60
N THR A 99 6.27 1.85 11.64
CA THR A 99 5.91 0.69 12.44
C THR A 99 4.40 0.51 12.60
N ASP A 100 3.96 -0.75 12.54
CA ASP A 100 2.58 -1.17 12.80
C ASP A 100 2.27 -1.09 14.30
N SER A 101 1.13 -0.48 14.64
CA SER A 101 0.75 -0.24 16.04
C SER A 101 0.35 -1.51 16.80
N CYS A 102 0.01 -2.60 16.11
CA CYS A 102 -0.43 -3.86 16.75
C CYS A 102 0.75 -4.76 17.11
N SER A 103 1.73 -4.86 16.20
CA SER A 103 2.86 -5.77 16.31
C SER A 103 4.22 -5.11 16.53
N GLY A 104 4.35 -3.81 16.25
CA GLY A 104 5.63 -3.13 16.15
C GLY A 104 6.45 -3.52 14.91
N GLY A 105 5.87 -4.32 14.00
CA GLY A 105 6.52 -4.71 12.74
C GLY A 105 6.75 -3.52 11.83
N SER A 106 7.81 -3.59 11.01
CA SER A 106 8.09 -2.56 10.02
C SER A 106 7.00 -2.53 8.95
N ILE A 107 6.57 -1.32 8.61
CA ILE A 107 5.69 -1.01 7.49
C ILE A 107 6.35 0.08 6.64
N THR A 108 5.91 0.20 5.39
CA THR A 108 6.49 1.10 4.39
C THR A 108 5.48 2.15 3.94
N ASN A 109 5.96 3.10 3.12
CA ASN A 109 5.10 4.10 2.50
C ASN A 109 4.07 3.49 1.53
N TYR A 110 4.30 2.24 1.12
CA TYR A 110 3.47 1.44 0.21
C TYR A 110 2.51 0.49 0.93
N ASP A 111 2.37 0.63 2.25
CA ASP A 111 1.47 -0.15 3.08
C ASP A 111 0.31 0.71 3.61
N TRP A 112 -0.91 0.23 3.40
CA TRP A 112 -2.14 0.87 3.85
C TRP A 112 -2.97 -0.08 4.68
N ARG A 113 -3.10 0.21 5.97
CA ARG A 113 -3.95 -0.55 6.88
C ARG A 113 -5.41 -0.45 6.48
N LEU A 114 -6.07 -1.60 6.41
CA LEU A 114 -7.50 -1.72 6.15
C LEU A 114 -8.24 -2.04 7.45
N ALA A 115 -9.47 -1.53 7.57
CA ALA A 115 -10.39 -1.95 8.61
C ALA A 115 -11.14 -3.21 8.13
N VAL A 116 -11.72 -3.13 6.94
CA VAL A 116 -12.40 -4.23 6.26
C VAL A 116 -12.17 -4.13 4.75
N VAL A 117 -11.96 -5.26 4.09
CA VAL A 117 -12.06 -5.41 2.64
C VAL A 117 -13.21 -6.36 2.29
N LYS A 118 -13.95 -6.02 1.25
CA LYS A 118 -15.13 -6.75 0.78
C LYS A 118 -15.03 -6.92 -0.73
N THR A 119 -15.35 -8.13 -1.20
CA THR A 119 -15.62 -8.44 -2.60
C THR A 119 -17.10 -8.80 -2.74
N GLN A 120 -17.53 -9.18 -3.94
CA GLN A 120 -18.89 -9.67 -4.15
C GLN A 120 -19.23 -10.88 -3.27
N LEU A 121 -18.27 -11.79 -3.05
CA LEU A 121 -18.49 -13.06 -2.36
C LEU A 121 -18.00 -13.08 -0.91
N TYR A 122 -17.02 -12.25 -0.57
CA TYR A 122 -16.33 -12.34 0.71
C TYR A 122 -16.20 -11.00 1.41
N THR A 123 -16.06 -11.04 2.73
CA THR A 123 -15.75 -9.87 3.56
C THR A 123 -14.74 -10.31 4.61
N SER A 124 -13.64 -9.58 4.72
CA SER A 124 -12.63 -9.82 5.75
C SER A 124 -13.20 -9.55 7.13
N HIS A 125 -12.65 -10.18 8.16
CA HIS A 125 -13.04 -9.88 9.53
C HIS A 125 -12.54 -8.48 9.96
N ILE A 126 -13.24 -7.82 10.90
CA ILE A 126 -12.84 -6.49 11.39
C ILE A 126 -11.70 -6.55 12.41
N ASP A 127 -11.61 -7.64 13.18
CA ASP A 127 -10.62 -7.78 14.27
C ASP A 127 -9.22 -8.22 13.80
N ILE A 128 -9.04 -8.51 12.51
CA ILE A 128 -7.71 -8.88 11.99
C ILE A 128 -6.92 -7.62 11.64
N THR A 129 -5.62 -7.66 11.91
CA THR A 129 -4.72 -6.63 11.39
C THR A 129 -4.38 -6.97 9.94
N GLN A 130 -4.83 -6.12 9.03
CA GLN A 130 -4.75 -6.35 7.59
C GLN A 130 -4.32 -5.10 6.84
N TYR A 131 -3.61 -5.30 5.74
CA TYR A 131 -3.01 -4.26 4.92
C TYR A 131 -3.22 -4.57 3.45
N TRP A 132 -3.31 -3.52 2.63
CA TRP A 132 -2.86 -3.59 1.26
C TRP A 132 -1.41 -3.11 1.17
N THR A 133 -0.58 -3.92 0.52
CA THR A 133 0.81 -3.61 0.20
C THR A 133 0.94 -3.50 -1.31
N TRP A 134 1.47 -2.38 -1.81
CA TRP A 134 1.72 -2.25 -3.24
C TRP A 134 2.90 -3.11 -3.70
N VAL A 135 2.64 -4.00 -4.65
CA VAL A 135 3.65 -4.86 -5.27
C VAL A 135 3.93 -4.35 -6.68
N GLY A 136 5.01 -3.58 -6.83
CA GLY A 136 5.27 -2.79 -8.03
C GLY A 136 5.50 -3.57 -9.33
N HIS A 137 6.06 -4.78 -9.26
CA HIS A 137 6.38 -5.56 -10.46
C HIS A 137 5.13 -6.21 -11.10
N ILE A 138 4.14 -6.60 -10.30
CA ILE A 138 2.82 -7.09 -10.77
C ILE A 138 1.74 -6.02 -10.77
N GLN A 139 2.07 -4.79 -10.34
CA GLN A 139 1.13 -3.67 -10.22
C GLN A 139 -0.15 -4.03 -9.46
N CYS A 140 0.01 -4.60 -8.26
CA CYS A 140 -1.09 -5.15 -7.48
C CYS A 140 -1.09 -4.60 -6.05
N PHE A 141 -2.28 -4.35 -5.51
CA PHE A 141 -2.48 -4.19 -4.07
C PHE A 141 -2.63 -5.55 -3.42
N GLN A 142 -1.56 -6.07 -2.85
CA GLN A 142 -1.58 -7.38 -2.22
C GLN A 142 -2.19 -7.28 -0.82
N HIS A 143 -3.29 -8.00 -0.58
CA HIS A 143 -3.83 -8.18 0.76
C HIS A 143 -2.90 -9.06 1.61
N GLN A 144 -2.50 -8.53 2.76
CA GLN A 144 -1.70 -9.23 3.75
C GLN A 144 -2.35 -9.09 5.12
N VAL A 145 -2.23 -10.15 5.93
CA VAL A 145 -2.73 -10.18 7.30
C VAL A 145 -1.61 -10.55 8.27
N LEU A 146 -1.69 -10.00 9.47
CA LEU A 146 -0.79 -10.34 10.56
C LEU A 146 -1.14 -11.75 11.07
N LYS A 147 -0.21 -12.69 10.91
CA LYS A 147 -0.37 -14.10 11.33
C LYS A 147 0.13 -14.31 12.76
N ASP A 148 1.31 -13.77 13.06
CA ASP A 148 1.96 -13.86 14.36
C ASP A 148 2.47 -12.47 14.78
N VAL A 149 2.38 -12.16 16.07
CA VAL A 149 2.87 -10.88 16.63
C VAL A 149 4.35 -10.97 17.04
N LYS A 150 4.78 -12.15 17.55
CA LYS A 150 6.13 -12.36 18.11
C LYS A 150 6.68 -13.75 17.70
N PRO A 151 7.59 -13.83 16.71
CA PRO A 151 8.05 -12.75 15.84
C PRO A 151 6.92 -12.27 14.93
N THR A 152 6.99 -11.02 14.46
CA THR A 152 6.01 -10.51 13.50
C THR A 152 6.07 -11.32 12.22
N LYS A 153 4.94 -11.92 11.83
CA LYS A 153 4.82 -12.62 10.54
C LYS A 153 3.58 -12.12 9.80
N TRP A 154 3.82 -11.69 8.57
CA TRP A 154 2.77 -11.34 7.61
C TRP A 154 2.54 -12.51 6.66
N GLY A 155 1.30 -12.68 6.23
CA GLY A 155 0.96 -13.70 5.25
C GLY A 155 -0.40 -13.43 4.60
N LEU A 156 -0.76 -14.26 3.63
CA LEU A 156 -2.06 -14.16 2.95
C LEU A 156 -3.18 -14.60 3.89
N PHE A 157 -4.37 -14.00 3.77
CA PHE A 157 -5.49 -14.28 4.67
C PHE A 157 -5.87 -15.77 4.67
N ARG A 158 -6.25 -16.30 3.51
CA ARG A 158 -6.47 -17.71 3.17
C ARG A 158 -6.25 -17.85 1.67
N ASP A 159 -5.66 -18.95 1.21
CA ASP A 159 -5.32 -19.12 -0.21
C ASP A 159 -6.58 -19.17 -1.09
N GLU A 160 -7.74 -19.55 -0.54
CA GLU A 160 -9.00 -19.62 -1.28
C GLU A 160 -9.74 -18.28 -1.36
N ILE A 161 -9.33 -17.26 -0.60
CA ILE A 161 -9.99 -15.96 -0.56
C ILE A 161 -9.04 -14.89 -1.05
N ASP A 162 -9.26 -14.46 -2.28
CA ASP A 162 -8.49 -13.40 -2.90
C ASP A 162 -9.09 -12.02 -2.59
N PHE A 163 -8.30 -11.18 -1.90
CA PHE A 163 -8.54 -9.74 -1.68
C PHE A 163 -7.47 -8.85 -2.34
N HIS A 164 -6.64 -9.42 -3.21
CA HIS A 164 -5.70 -8.69 -4.05
C HIS A 164 -6.44 -7.82 -5.05
N VAL A 165 -5.91 -6.65 -5.41
CA VAL A 165 -6.53 -5.83 -6.46
C VAL A 165 -5.48 -5.45 -7.49
N ASN A 166 -5.64 -5.96 -8.70
CA ASN A 166 -4.74 -5.65 -9.82
C ASN A 166 -5.08 -4.28 -10.38
N PHE A 167 -4.09 -3.40 -10.44
CA PHE A 167 -4.29 -2.01 -10.89
C PHE A 167 -4.84 -1.93 -12.32
N ALA A 168 -4.44 -2.86 -13.20
CA ALA A 168 -4.88 -2.92 -14.59
C ALA A 168 -6.36 -3.33 -14.75
N GLU A 169 -6.94 -3.98 -13.75
CA GLU A 169 -8.34 -4.45 -13.78
C GLU A 169 -9.32 -3.40 -13.25
N ILE A 170 -8.83 -2.35 -12.57
CA ILE A 170 -9.67 -1.28 -12.06
C ILE A 170 -10.11 -0.38 -13.22
N GLU A 171 -11.41 -0.15 -13.32
CA GLU A 171 -12.01 0.82 -14.25
C GLU A 171 -12.04 2.22 -13.63
N GLU A 172 -12.50 2.30 -12.38
CA GLU A 172 -12.66 3.54 -11.63
C GLU A 172 -12.65 3.28 -10.13
N MET A 173 -12.23 4.26 -9.35
CA MET A 173 -12.29 4.22 -7.90
C MET A 173 -13.15 5.36 -7.36
N GLU A 174 -14.29 5.00 -6.79
CA GLU A 174 -15.10 5.91 -6.00
C GLU A 174 -14.57 5.97 -4.56
N TRP A 175 -14.59 7.14 -3.94
CA TRP A 175 -14.08 7.29 -2.58
C TRP A 175 -14.85 8.32 -1.76
N SER A 176 -14.94 8.09 -0.45
CA SER A 176 -15.49 9.05 0.53
C SER A 176 -14.59 9.09 1.76
N ILE A 177 -13.95 10.24 1.99
CA ILE A 177 -13.12 10.48 3.18
C ILE A 177 -13.99 10.48 4.46
N GLU A 178 -15.24 10.91 4.36
CA GLU A 178 -16.17 10.93 5.49
C GLU A 178 -16.57 9.51 5.91
N ALA A 179 -16.86 8.63 4.94
CA ALA A 179 -17.16 7.23 5.19
C ALA A 179 -15.90 6.36 5.39
N LEU A 180 -14.71 6.93 5.20
CA LEU A 180 -13.42 6.23 5.19
C LEU A 180 -13.42 5.00 4.28
N CYS A 181 -14.07 5.08 3.12
CA CYS A 181 -14.29 3.93 2.25
C CYS A 181 -13.96 4.24 0.79
N VAL A 182 -13.42 3.25 0.10
CA VAL A 182 -13.29 3.22 -1.36
C VAL A 182 -14.16 2.11 -1.93
N HIS A 183 -14.75 2.39 -3.07
CA HIS A 183 -15.45 1.43 -3.92
C HIS A 183 -14.66 1.31 -5.23
N ILE A 184 -14.18 0.10 -5.49
CA ILE A 184 -13.30 -0.25 -6.59
C ILE A 184 -14.15 -0.89 -7.66
N ILE A 185 -14.40 -0.12 -8.72
CA ILE A 185 -15.18 -0.55 -9.86
C ILE A 185 -14.24 -1.32 -10.78
N MET A 186 -14.53 -2.60 -10.99
CA MET A 186 -13.70 -3.48 -11.80
C MET A 186 -14.19 -3.44 -13.26
N LYS A 187 -13.26 -3.53 -14.21
CA LYS A 187 -13.61 -3.66 -15.64
C LYS A 187 -14.39 -4.95 -15.84
N LYS A 188 -15.50 -4.87 -16.58
CA LYS A 188 -16.39 -6.02 -16.83
C LYS A 188 -15.72 -7.21 -17.51
N ASP A 189 -14.70 -6.95 -18.31
CA ASP A 189 -14.01 -7.95 -19.13
C ASP A 189 -12.59 -8.27 -18.61
N ALA A 190 -12.19 -7.74 -17.46
CA ALA A 190 -10.85 -7.94 -16.91
C ALA A 190 -10.87 -8.76 -15.62
N GLY A 191 -9.84 -9.59 -15.46
CA GLY A 191 -9.57 -10.34 -14.24
C GLY A 191 -9.97 -11.81 -14.30
N GLU A 192 -9.51 -12.56 -13.30
CA GLU A 192 -9.87 -13.96 -13.12
C GLU A 192 -11.35 -14.08 -12.76
N LEU A 193 -12.00 -15.09 -13.32
CA LEU A 193 -13.35 -15.46 -12.90
C LEU A 193 -13.30 -15.94 -11.45
N ALA A 194 -14.30 -15.53 -10.67
CA ALA A 194 -14.50 -16.08 -9.34
C ALA A 194 -14.85 -17.58 -9.43
N VAL A 195 -14.86 -18.24 -8.27
CA VAL A 195 -15.15 -19.68 -8.15
C VAL A 195 -16.50 -20.08 -8.76
N ASP A 196 -17.45 -19.15 -8.84
CA ASP A 196 -18.78 -19.37 -9.45
C ASP A 196 -18.81 -19.13 -10.97
N GLY A 197 -17.66 -18.88 -11.60
CA GLY A 197 -17.52 -18.65 -13.05
C GLY A 197 -17.97 -17.26 -13.50
N LYS A 198 -18.25 -16.34 -12.57
CA LYS A 198 -18.63 -14.96 -12.87
C LYS A 198 -17.43 -14.01 -12.74
N PRO A 199 -17.48 -12.81 -13.33
CA PRO A 199 -16.53 -11.76 -13.02
C PRO A 199 -16.48 -11.55 -11.50
N ARG A 200 -15.28 -11.33 -10.96
CA ARG A 200 -15.04 -11.15 -9.52
C ARG A 200 -15.92 -10.07 -8.86
N GLY A 201 -16.36 -9.11 -9.67
CA GLY A 201 -17.22 -8.00 -9.27
C GLY A 201 -16.46 -6.92 -8.53
N ASP A 202 -17.18 -5.86 -8.18
CA ASP A 202 -16.61 -4.69 -7.53
C ASP A 202 -16.09 -5.02 -6.12
N GLY A 203 -15.02 -4.31 -5.75
CA GLY A 203 -14.41 -4.37 -4.43
C GLY A 203 -14.82 -3.17 -3.58
N MET A 204 -14.80 -3.34 -2.26
CA MET A 204 -14.84 -2.22 -1.32
C MET A 204 -13.76 -2.39 -0.28
N ALA A 205 -13.17 -1.29 0.16
CA ALA A 205 -12.29 -1.29 1.32
C ALA A 205 -12.54 -0.08 2.21
N SER A 206 -12.61 -0.33 3.50
CA SER A 206 -12.67 0.70 4.53
C SER A 206 -11.34 0.85 5.23
N PHE A 207 -11.04 2.08 5.64
CA PHE A 207 -9.81 2.46 6.31
C PHE A 207 -10.09 2.83 7.76
N PRO A 208 -9.22 2.49 8.70
CA PRO A 208 -9.41 2.85 10.10
C PRO A 208 -9.13 4.33 10.37
N ARG A 209 -8.46 5.04 9.45
CA ARG A 209 -7.99 6.43 9.63
C ARG A 209 -8.00 7.19 8.30
N ALA A 210 -8.45 8.45 8.34
CA ALA A 210 -8.45 9.35 7.19
C ALA A 210 -7.05 9.53 6.59
N ARG A 211 -6.01 9.65 7.43
CA ARG A 211 -4.62 9.79 6.99
C ARG A 211 -4.16 8.63 6.11
N THR A 212 -4.46 7.38 6.49
CA THR A 212 -4.10 6.20 5.69
C THR A 212 -4.85 6.20 4.37
N MET A 213 -6.13 6.55 4.38
CA MET A 213 -6.94 6.66 3.15
C MET A 213 -6.41 7.75 2.22
N ARG A 214 -6.07 8.94 2.73
CA ARG A 214 -5.50 10.03 1.91
C ARG A 214 -4.18 9.62 1.27
N ARG A 215 -3.30 8.94 2.02
CA ARG A 215 -2.07 8.34 1.47
C ARG A 215 -2.35 7.40 0.30
N PHE A 216 -3.36 6.54 0.44
CA PHE A 216 -3.77 5.61 -0.60
C PHE A 216 -4.31 6.33 -1.84
N LEU A 217 -5.22 7.30 -1.65
CA LEU A 217 -5.80 8.07 -2.76
C LEU A 217 -4.74 8.92 -3.49
N PHE A 218 -3.82 9.54 -2.74
CA PHE A 218 -2.67 10.23 -3.33
C PHE A 218 -1.86 9.29 -4.21
N PHE A 219 -1.54 8.09 -3.72
CA PHE A 219 -0.81 7.08 -4.49
C PHE A 219 -1.55 6.65 -5.77
N CYS A 220 -2.86 6.42 -5.68
CA CYS A 220 -3.69 6.10 -6.85
C CYS A 220 -3.72 7.25 -7.87
N ARG A 221 -3.84 8.51 -7.41
CA ARG A 221 -3.80 9.70 -8.27
C ARG A 221 -2.49 9.82 -9.03
N GLU A 222 -1.36 9.69 -8.34
CA GLU A 222 -0.02 9.81 -8.94
C GLU A 222 0.22 8.76 -10.04
N ARG A 223 -0.52 7.65 -10.01
CA ARG A 223 -0.48 6.59 -11.03
C ARG A 223 -1.56 6.74 -12.11
N GLY A 224 -2.29 7.86 -12.13
CA GLY A 224 -3.30 8.15 -13.14
C GLY A 224 -4.58 7.31 -12.99
N MET A 225 -4.87 6.77 -11.80
CA MET A 225 -6.15 6.09 -11.55
C MET A 225 -7.31 7.06 -11.76
N LYS A 226 -8.35 6.62 -12.46
CA LYS A 226 -9.60 7.37 -12.56
C LYS A 226 -10.30 7.31 -11.20
N MET A 227 -10.57 8.48 -10.62
CA MET A 227 -11.15 8.56 -9.28
C MET A 227 -12.31 9.55 -9.22
N ALA A 228 -13.38 9.17 -8.55
CA ALA A 228 -14.55 10.01 -8.31
C ALA A 228 -14.84 10.12 -6.82
N LYS A 229 -15.16 11.33 -6.38
CA LYS A 229 -15.64 11.55 -5.01
C LYS A 229 -17.10 11.10 -4.92
N ARG A 230 -17.41 10.34 -3.88
CA ARG A 230 -18.77 9.91 -3.56
C ARG A 230 -19.27 10.69 -2.34
N GLU A 231 -20.50 11.19 -2.43
CA GLU A 231 -21.19 11.75 -1.27
C GLU A 231 -21.48 10.65 -0.23
N PRO A 232 -21.44 10.99 1.07
CA PRO A 232 -21.58 10.04 2.17
C PRO A 232 -22.88 9.21 2.13
#